data_AF-A0A537JQ69-F1
#
_entry.id   AF-A0A537JQ69-F1
#
_cell.length_a   1.000
_cell.length_b   1.000
_cell.length_c   1.000
_cell.angle_alpha   90.00
_cell.angle_beta   90.00
_cell.angle_gamma   90.00
#
_symmetry.space_group_name_H-M   'P 1'
#
loop_
_entity.id
_entity.type
_entity.pdbx_description
1 polymer ?
#
loop_
_entity_poly.entity_id
_entity_poly.type
_entity_poly.pdbx_seq_one_letter_code
_entity_poly.pdbx_strand_id
1 'polypeptide(L)' 'MFLELATQRFLLQQVLPEDQQFIFEGLSHPDVIPFYGVRYDTLEATTKQMEWYEKSYNDGTGDP' A
#
# COMPACT_ATOMS: atom_id res chain seq x y z
N MET A 1 -13.35 7.67 -8.72
CA MET A 1 -13.67 6.27 -9.06
C MET A 1 -12.35 5.60 -9.35
N PHE A 2 -12.01 4.52 -8.63
CA PHE A 2 -10.75 3.81 -8.81
C PHE A 2 -10.88 2.81 -9.96
N LEU A 3 -9.85 2.68 -10.79
CA LEU A 3 -9.83 1.72 -11.90
C LEU A 3 -9.35 0.36 -11.42
N GLU A 4 -10.17 -0.67 -11.61
CA GLU A 4 -9.75 -2.05 -11.40
C GLU A 4 -9.10 -2.62 -12.66
N LEU A 5 -7.99 -3.34 -12.49
CA LEU A 5 -7.30 -4.03 -13.58
C LEU A 5 -7.27 -5.53 -13.29
N ALA A 6 -7.90 -6.31 -14.16
CA ALA A 6 -7.98 -7.76 -14.02
C ALA A 6 -7.18 -8.48 -15.11
N THR A 7 -6.54 -9.57 -14.71
CA THR A 7 -5.97 -10.59 -15.60
C THR A 7 -6.64 -11.93 -15.29
N GLN A 8 -6.23 -13.01 -15.97
CA GLN A 8 -6.75 -14.34 -15.67
C GLN A 8 -6.43 -14.83 -14.23
N ARG A 9 -5.38 -14.29 -13.59
CA ARG A 9 -4.90 -14.78 -12.28
C ARG A 9 -4.94 -13.74 -11.17
N PHE A 10 -5.03 -12.47 -11.51
CA PHE A 10 -4.83 -11.37 -10.57
C PHE A 10 -5.83 -10.25 -10.80
N LEU A 11 -6.23 -9.61 -9.72
CA LEU A 11 -7.01 -8.38 -9.67
C LEU A 11 -6.17 -7.32 -8.96
N LEU A 12 -5.92 -6.22 -9.64
CA LEU A 12 -5.37 -5.01 -9.05
C LEU A 12 -6.54 -4.06 -8.76
N GLN A 13 -6.67 -3.67 -7.50
CA GLN A 13 -7.77 -2.87 -6.98
C GLN A 13 -7.25 -1.81 -6.02
N GLN A 14 -8.15 -0.96 -5.54
CA GLN A 14 -7.81 0.07 -4.57
C GLN A 14 -7.30 -0.57 -3.27
N VAL A 15 -6.24 -0.01 -2.69
CA VAL A 15 -5.81 -0.36 -1.33
C VAL A 15 -6.77 0.29 -0.33
N LEU A 16 -7.36 -0.51 0.55
CA LEU A 16 -8.31 -0.08 1.57
C LEU A 16 -7.72 -0.24 2.98
N PRO A 17 -8.29 0.41 4.02
CA PRO A 17 -7.78 0.30 5.39
C PRO A 17 -7.66 -1.15 5.89
N GLU A 18 -8.53 -2.04 5.43
CA GLU A 18 -8.53 -3.45 5.82
C GLU A 18 -7.30 -4.21 5.30
N ASP A 19 -6.60 -3.68 4.29
CA ASP A 19 -5.40 -4.28 3.69
C ASP A 19 -4.13 -4.00 4.51
N GLN A 20 -4.20 -3.24 5.61
CA GLN A 20 -3.04 -2.81 6.40
C GLN A 20 -2.10 -3.96 6.78
N GLN A 21 -2.66 -5.13 7.11
CA GLN A 21 -1.86 -6.30 7.44
C GLN A 21 -0.95 -6.72 6.27
N PHE A 22 -1.50 -6.79 5.05
CA PHE A 22 -0.73 -7.18 3.86
C PHE A 22 0.33 -6.13 3.48
N ILE A 23 0.01 -4.85 3.67
CA ILE A 23 0.98 -3.76 3.46
C ILE A 23 2.13 -3.84 4.46
N PHE A 24 1.84 -4.11 5.74
CA PHE A 24 2.87 -4.33 6.76
C PHE A 24 3.73 -5.55 6.43
N GLU A 25 3.12 -6.67 6.05
CA GLU A 25 3.87 -7.87 5.63
C GLU A 25 4.85 -7.57 4.51
N GLY A 26 4.47 -6.78 3.50
CA GLY A 26 5.36 -6.37 2.41
C GLY A 26 6.43 -5.35 2.82
N LEU A 27 6.02 -4.25 3.46
CA LEU A 27 6.90 -3.12 3.84
C LEU A 27 7.70 -3.36 5.13
N SER A 28 7.67 -4.59 5.63
CA SER A 28 8.52 -5.06 6.73
C SER A 28 9.30 -6.32 6.37
N HIS A 29 9.10 -6.87 5.17
CA HIS A 29 9.81 -8.08 4.74
C HIS A 29 11.30 -7.78 4.46
N PRO A 30 12.24 -8.51 5.10
CA PRO A 30 13.68 -8.21 5.01
C PRO A 30 14.24 -8.26 3.58
N ASP A 31 13.65 -9.08 2.72
CA ASP A 31 14.05 -9.19 1.31
C ASP A 31 13.39 -8.13 0.39
N VAL A 32 12.34 -7.44 0.86
CA VAL A 32 11.59 -6.45 0.06
C VAL A 32 12.06 -5.04 0.39
N ILE A 33 12.15 -4.71 1.68
CA ILE A 33 12.47 -3.36 2.16
C ILE A 33 13.82 -2.79 1.70
N PRO A 34 14.87 -3.57 1.31
CA PRO A 34 16.09 -2.99 0.75
C PRO A 34 15.87 -2.24 -0.56
N PHE A 35 14.75 -2.48 -1.25
CA PHE A 35 14.40 -1.85 -2.53
C PHE A 35 13.36 -0.74 -2.41
N TYR A 36 12.88 -0.45 -1.19
CA TYR A 36 11.83 0.54 -0.93
C TYR A 36 12.37 1.72 -0.12
N GLY A 37 11.81 2.91 -0.37
CA GLY A 37 12.14 4.13 0.37
C GLY A 37 11.45 4.24 1.74
N VAL A 38 10.53 3.32 2.04
CA VAL A 38 9.75 3.26 3.28
C VAL A 38 9.81 1.85 3.86
N ARG A 39 9.77 1.77 5.19
CA ARG A 39 9.73 0.52 5.96
C ARG A 39 9.08 0.74 7.31
N TYR A 40 8.52 -0.31 7.89
CA TYR A 40 7.84 -0.25 9.18
C TYR A 40 8.31 -1.38 10.11
N ASP A 41 8.43 -1.08 11.40
CA ASP A 41 8.80 -2.07 12.43
C ASP A 41 7.57 -2.63 13.17
N THR A 42 6.41 -1.97 13.06
CA THR A 42 5.16 -2.40 13.71
C THR A 42 3.95 -2.19 12.80
N LEU A 43 2.90 -2.98 13.04
CA LEU A 43 1.62 -2.83 12.33
C LEU A 43 1.05 -1.42 12.53
N GLU A 44 1.09 -0.90 13.76
CA GLU A 44 0.62 0.46 14.09
C GLU A 44 1.38 1.55 13.31
N ALA A 45 2.70 1.41 13.16
CA ALA A 45 3.49 2.38 12.40
C ALA A 45 3.08 2.41 10.91
N THR A 46 2.60 1.28 10.38
CA THR A 46 2.14 1.14 8.98
C THR A 46 0.83 1.89 8.71
N THR A 47 0.06 2.26 9.75
CA THR A 47 -1.15 3.09 9.58
C THR A 47 -0.85 4.38 8.80
N LYS A 48 0.34 4.98 8.99
CA LYS A 48 0.77 6.17 8.25
C LYS A 48 0.84 5.96 6.74
N GLN A 49 1.19 4.74 6.29
CA GLN A 49 1.19 4.39 4.87
C GLN A 49 -0.23 4.33 4.32
N MET A 50 -1.16 3.77 5.09
CA MET A 50 -2.57 3.65 4.73
C MET A 50 -3.23 5.02 4.62
N GLU A 51 -2.99 5.89 5.61
CA GLU A 51 -3.42 7.30 5.60
C GLU A 51 -2.84 8.05 4.40
N TRP A 52 -1.59 7.77 4.02
CA TRP A 52 -0.99 8.34 2.83
C TRP A 52 -1.68 7.87 1.55
N TYR A 53 -2.00 6.57 1.40
CA TYR A 53 -2.74 6.07 0.24
C TYR A 53 -4.11 6.73 0.09
N GLU A 54 -4.88 6.81 1.19
CA GLU A 54 -6.21 7.44 1.19
C GLU A 54 -6.11 8.92 0.82
N LYS A 55 -5.19 9.65 1.47
CA LYS A 55 -4.98 11.07 1.19
C LYS A 55 -4.54 11.30 -0.26
N SER A 56 -3.59 10.52 -0.76
CA SER A 56 -3.09 10.65 -2.13
C SER A 56 -4.19 10.43 -3.16
N TYR A 57 -5.02 9.41 -2.97
CA TYR A 57 -6.17 9.17 -3.83
C TYR A 57 -7.20 10.32 -3.79
N ASN A 58 -7.52 10.83 -2.59
CA ASN A 58 -8.48 11.92 -2.43
C ASN A 58 -7.97 13.25 -3.01
N ASP A 59 -6.67 13.53 -2.85
CA ASP A 59 -6.03 14.75 -3.34
C ASP A 59 -5.68 14.67 -4.84
N GLY A 60 -5.82 13.49 -5.47
CA GLY A 60 -5.35 13.26 -6.84
C GLY A 60 -3.82 13.38 -6.96
N THR A 61 -3.10 13.04 -5.90
CA THR A 61 -1.64 13.06 -5.81
C THR A 61 -1.09 11.62 -5.70
N GLY A 62 0.22 11.48 -5.71
CA GLY A 62 0.90 10.20 -5.89
C GLY A 62 1.68 10.27 -7.19
N ASP A 63 3.00 10.16 -7.10
CA ASP A 63 3.86 10.25 -8.28
C ASP A 63 3.48 9.18 -9.33
N PRO A 64 3.71 9.45 -10.63
CA PRO A 64 3.52 8.48 -11.71
C PRO A 64 4.42 7.24 -11.61
#